data_AF-A0A1F6VDX6-F1
#
_entry.id   AF-A0A1F6VDX6-F1
#
_cell.length_a   1.000
_cell.length_b   1.000
_cell.length_c   1.000
_cell.angle_alpha   90.00
_cell.angle_beta   90.00
_cell.angle_gamma   90.00
#
_symmetry.space_group_name_H-M   'P 1'
#
loop_
_entity.id
_entity.type
_entity.pdbx_description
1 polymer ?
#
loop_
_entity_poly.entity_id
_entity_poly.type
_entity_poly.pdbx_seq_one_letter_code
_entity_poly.pdbx_strand_id
1 'polypeptide(L)'
;MMDLLFTTKVAYASVDSFISNVSKEIINPLILLLFALALAIFLYGVLEFILNAANDEKKTIGKSHMVWGIIGITIMMGVWTILSIVLNTLDIKKGEIDPEEGKVKLSPYTPTYPPFNR
;
A
#
# COMPACT_ATOMS: atom_id res chain seq x y z
N MET A 1 9.61 8.12 48.61
CA MET A 1 8.78 9.27 48.15
C MET A 1 9.59 10.16 47.19
N MET A 2 10.25 9.59 46.17
CA MET A 2 11.04 10.35 45.18
C MET A 2 11.05 9.71 43.77
N ASP A 3 10.36 8.58 43.54
CA ASP A 3 10.33 7.89 42.24
C ASP A 3 9.18 8.33 41.31
N LEU A 4 8.36 9.30 41.74
CA LEU A 4 7.17 9.75 41.00
C LEU A 4 7.40 10.99 40.12
N LEU A 5 8.57 11.64 40.20
CA LEU A 5 8.82 12.94 39.53
C LEU A 5 9.39 12.82 38.11
N PHE A 6 9.79 11.62 37.67
CA PHE A 6 10.35 11.39 36.32
C PHE A 6 9.53 10.41 35.47
N THR A 7 8.38 9.92 35.96
CA THR A 7 7.42 9.21 35.12
C THR A 7 6.54 10.23 34.42
N THR A 8 7.06 10.83 33.36
CA THR A 8 6.16 11.39 32.35
C THR A 8 5.35 10.20 31.83
N LYS A 9 4.10 10.09 32.28
CA LYS A 9 3.08 9.33 31.53
C LYS A 9 2.82 10.12 30.25
N VAL A 10 3.78 10.09 29.32
CA VAL A 10 3.47 10.32 27.92
C VAL A 10 2.46 9.25 27.56
N ALA A 11 1.21 9.66 27.42
CA ALA A 11 0.21 8.83 26.81
C ALA A 11 0.69 8.60 25.38
N TYR A 12 1.37 7.46 25.14
CA TYR A 12 1.45 6.85 23.82
C TYR A 12 0.05 6.35 23.45
N ALA A 13 -0.93 7.24 23.38
CA ALA A 13 -1.96 7.17 22.35
C ALA A 13 -1.31 7.76 21.08
N SER A 14 -0.12 7.28 20.74
CA SER A 14 0.18 6.13 19.87
C SER A 14 0.21 6.68 18.46
N VAL A 15 1.36 7.25 18.11
CA VAL A 15 1.71 7.63 16.74
C VAL A 15 1.33 6.50 15.77
N ASP A 16 1.48 5.25 16.20
CA ASP A 16 1.03 4.04 15.49
C ASP A 16 -0.48 4.02 15.21
N SER A 17 -1.32 4.42 16.16
CA SER A 17 -2.77 4.50 15.95
C SER A 17 -3.15 5.67 15.06
N PHE A 18 -2.45 6.80 15.17
CA PHE A 18 -2.65 7.91 14.24
C PHE A 18 -2.31 7.49 12.80
N ILE A 19 -1.14 6.88 12.59
CA ILE A 19 -0.71 6.39 11.27
C ILE A 19 -1.68 5.32 10.75
N SER A 20 -2.08 4.35 11.59
CA SER A 20 -3.03 3.31 11.18
C SER A 20 -4.38 3.89 10.76
N ASN A 21 -4.89 4.90 11.49
CA ASN A 21 -6.15 5.56 11.15
C ASN A 21 -6.02 6.39 9.87
N VAL A 22 -4.93 7.14 9.68
CA VAL A 22 -4.70 7.89 8.44
C VAL A 22 -4.60 6.95 7.25
N SER A 23 -3.87 5.84 7.36
CA SER A 23 -3.78 4.86 6.29
C SER A 23 -5.15 4.27 5.94
N LYS A 24 -5.92 3.85 6.93
CA LYS A 24 -7.23 3.22 6.72
C LYS A 24 -8.30 4.15 6.19
N GLU A 25 -8.37 5.36 6.73
CA GLU A 25 -9.47 6.28 6.42
C GLU A 25 -9.17 7.22 5.25
N ILE A 26 -7.89 7.44 4.92
CA ILE A 26 -7.48 8.40 3.88
C ILE A 26 -6.70 7.72 2.78
N ILE A 27 -5.59 7.06 3.10
CA ILE A 27 -4.65 6.55 2.09
C ILE A 27 -5.26 5.39 1.30
N ASN A 28 -5.83 4.39 1.96
CA ASN A 28 -6.40 3.21 1.29
C ASN A 28 -7.58 3.58 0.37
N PRO A 29 -8.56 4.41 0.81
CA PRO A 29 -9.61 4.91 -0.08
C PRO A 29 -9.07 5.75 -1.23
N LEU A 30 -8.03 6.56 -1.00
CA LEU A 30 -7.41 7.37 -2.05
C LEU A 30 -6.71 6.50 -3.09
N ILE A 31 -5.99 5.44 -2.69
CA ILE A 31 -5.38 4.48 -3.62
C ILE A 31 -6.47 3.83 -4.49
N LEU A 32 -7.58 3.40 -3.87
CA LEU A 32 -8.71 2.81 -4.59
C LEU A 32 -9.33 3.81 -5.58
N LEU A 33 -9.50 5.07 -5.17
CA LEU A 33 -9.99 6.15 -6.02
C LEU A 33 -9.06 6.39 -7.22
N LEU A 34 -7.76 6.50 -6.97
CA LEU A 34 -6.75 6.72 -8.03
C LEU A 34 -6.71 5.54 -9.00
N PHE A 35 -6.84 4.31 -8.51
CA PHE A 35 -6.93 3.12 -9.36
C PHE A 35 -8.19 3.16 -10.23
N ALA A 36 -9.35 3.50 -9.65
CA ALA A 36 -10.60 3.65 -10.39
C ALA A 36 -10.50 4.75 -11.45
N LEU A 37 -9.85 5.88 -11.14
CA LEU A 37 -9.61 6.95 -12.10
C LEU A 37 -8.67 6.52 -13.23
N ALA A 38 -7.56 5.84 -12.92
CA ALA A 38 -6.64 5.31 -13.93
C ALA A 38 -7.35 4.33 -14.87
N LEU A 39 -8.17 3.45 -14.33
CA LEU A 39 -8.99 2.52 -15.11
C LEU A 39 -10.05 3.26 -15.94
N ALA A 40 -10.71 4.27 -15.38
CA ALA A 40 -11.69 5.07 -16.12
C ALA A 40 -11.07 5.82 -17.30
N ILE A 41 -9.90 6.45 -17.10
CA ILE A 41 -9.15 7.13 -18.17
C ILE A 41 -8.70 6.12 -19.24
N PHE A 42 -8.23 4.95 -18.82
CA PHE A 42 -7.87 3.87 -19.74
C PHE A 42 -9.06 3.45 -20.61
N LEU A 43 -10.21 3.15 -19.99
CA LEU A 43 -11.43 2.73 -20.69
C LEU A 43 -11.98 3.84 -21.60
N TYR A 44 -11.92 5.09 -21.14
CA TYR A 44 -12.27 6.26 -21.96
C TYR A 44 -11.37 6.36 -23.20
N GLY A 45 -10.06 6.17 -23.03
CA GLY A 45 -9.11 6.14 -24.15
C GLY A 45 -9.39 5.02 -25.13
N VAL A 46 -9.75 3.82 -24.64
CA VAL A 46 -10.15 2.69 -25.50
C VAL A 46 -11.41 3.04 -26.30
N LEU A 47 -12.43 3.60 -25.64
CA LEU A 47 -13.67 3.98 -26.30
C LEU A 47 -13.43 5.06 -27.37
N GLU A 48 -12.66 6.10 -27.03
CA GLU A 48 -12.29 7.18 -27.96
C GLU A 48 -11.48 6.65 -29.15
N PHE A 49 -10.55 5.72 -28.91
CA PHE A 49 -9.74 5.09 -29.94
C PHE A 49 -10.59 4.27 -30.93
N ILE A 50 -11.58 3.51 -30.44
CA ILE A 50 -12.45 2.69 -31.28
C ILE A 50 -13.46 3.55 -32.06
N LEU A 51 -14.14 4.49 -31.38
CA LEU A 51 -15.18 5.32 -32.00
C LEU A 51 -14.62 6.28 -33.06
N ASN A 52 -13.39 6.73 -32.89
CA ASN A 52 -12.75 7.67 -33.82
C ASN A 52 -11.72 7.00 -34.73
N ALA A 53 -11.85 5.70 -35.02
CA ALA A 53 -10.86 4.95 -35.79
C ALA A 53 -10.57 5.51 -37.20
N ALA A 54 -11.53 6.26 -37.78
CA ALA A 54 -11.42 6.92 -39.08
C ALA A 54 -10.85 8.35 -39.03
N ASN A 55 -10.61 8.91 -37.83
CA ASN A 55 -10.04 10.24 -37.62
C ASN A 55 -8.70 10.10 -36.89
N ASP A 56 -7.58 10.30 -37.62
CA ASP A 56 -6.23 10.05 -37.10
C ASP A 56 -5.86 10.94 -35.91
N GLU A 57 -6.38 12.17 -35.84
CA GLU A 57 -6.13 13.09 -34.73
C GLU A 57 -6.78 12.58 -33.44
N LYS A 58 -8.09 12.31 -33.48
CA LYS A 58 -8.84 11.80 -32.33
C LYS A 58 -8.41 10.40 -31.90
N LYS A 59 -8.01 9.57 -32.86
CA LYS A 59 -7.40 8.27 -32.61
C LYS A 59 -6.09 8.40 -31.83
N THR A 60 -5.27 9.40 -32.13
CA THR A 60 -4.02 9.68 -31.42
C THR A 60 -4.29 10.14 -29.99
N ILE A 61 -5.33 10.96 -29.78
CA ILE A 61 -5.76 11.38 -28.44
C ILE A 61 -6.21 10.16 -27.61
N GLY A 62 -7.06 9.28 -28.15
CA GLY A 62 -7.49 8.06 -27.46
C GLY A 62 -6.32 7.15 -27.08
N LYS A 63 -5.30 7.03 -27.96
CA LYS A 63 -4.05 6.31 -27.62
C LYS A 63 -3.33 6.93 -26.43
N SER A 64 -3.21 8.25 -26.38
CA SER A 64 -2.57 8.94 -25.26
C SER A 64 -3.30 8.64 -23.94
N HIS A 65 -4.63 8.70 -23.91
CA HIS A 65 -5.41 8.34 -22.72
C HIS A 65 -5.20 6.89 -22.29
N MET A 66 -5.14 5.94 -23.23
CA MET A 66 -4.82 4.55 -22.91
C MET A 66 -3.43 4.41 -22.26
N VAL A 67 -2.41 5.07 -22.83
CA VAL A 67 -1.04 5.00 -22.31
C VAL A 67 -0.96 5.58 -20.90
N TRP A 68 -1.57 6.74 -20.64
CA TRP A 68 -1.61 7.33 -19.30
C TRP A 68 -2.30 6.43 -18.28
N GLY A 69 -3.41 5.79 -18.66
CA GLY A 69 -4.09 4.81 -17.81
C GLY A 69 -3.22 3.58 -17.51
N ILE A 70 -2.54 3.03 -18.52
CA ILE A 70 -1.62 1.89 -18.36
C ILE A 70 -0.46 2.26 -17.43
N ILE A 71 0.14 3.44 -17.58
CA ILE A 71 1.23 3.89 -16.71
C ILE A 71 0.75 3.95 -15.26
N GLY A 72 -0.42 4.52 -15.00
CA GLY A 72 -1.02 4.58 -13.67
C GLY A 72 -1.20 3.19 -13.05
N ILE A 73 -1.80 2.27 -13.80
CA ILE A 73 -2.01 0.88 -13.34
C ILE A 73 -0.68 0.16 -13.11
N THR A 74 0.29 0.36 -14.00
CA THR A 74 1.63 -0.26 -13.90
C THR A 74 2.37 0.19 -12.65
N ILE A 75 2.29 1.47 -12.27
CA ILE A 75 2.90 1.97 -11.04
C ILE A 75 2.27 1.29 -9.81
N MET A 76 0.94 1.19 -9.76
CA MET A 76 0.24 0.54 -8.66
C MET A 76 0.64 -0.94 -8.52
N MET A 77 0.69 -1.67 -9.64
CA MET A 77 1.18 -3.06 -9.68
C MET A 77 2.66 -3.17 -9.33
N GLY A 78 3.46 -2.17 -9.71
CA GLY A 78 4.89 -2.10 -9.48
C GLY A 78 5.24 -2.07 -7.99
N VAL A 79 4.49 -1.32 -7.18
CA VAL A 79 4.69 -1.27 -5.71
C VAL A 79 4.57 -2.67 -5.10
N TRP A 80 3.49 -3.39 -5.43
CA TRP A 80 3.26 -4.77 -4.95
C TRP A 80 4.32 -5.76 -5.42
N THR A 81 4.75 -5.60 -6.67
CA THR A 81 5.79 -6.44 -7.26
C THR A 81 7.12 -6.26 -6.55
N ILE A 82 7.55 -5.00 -6.37
CA ILE A 82 8.79 -4.67 -5.66
C ILE A 82 8.73 -5.17 -4.22
N LEU A 83 7.62 -4.93 -3.53
CA LEU A 83 7.41 -5.41 -2.17
C LEU A 83 7.52 -6.94 -2.07
N SER A 84 6.92 -7.67 -3.00
CA SER A 84 7.04 -9.13 -3.04
C SER A 84 8.47 -9.59 -3.27
N ILE A 85 9.24 -8.90 -4.11
CA ILE A 85 10.66 -9.21 -4.36
C ILE A 85 11.46 -9.00 -3.08
N VAL A 86 11.27 -7.86 -2.40
CA VAL A 86 11.98 -7.53 -1.16
C VAL A 86 11.66 -8.52 -0.05
N LEU A 87 10.38 -8.82 0.21
CA LEU A 87 9.98 -9.78 1.24
C LEU A 87 10.55 -11.18 0.97
N ASN A 88 10.54 -11.62 -0.28
CA ASN A 88 11.12 -12.90 -0.67
C ASN A 88 12.65 -12.92 -0.54
N THR A 89 13.31 -11.79 -0.82
CA THR A 89 14.77 -11.66 -0.70
C THR A 89 15.21 -11.73 0.77
N LEU A 90 14.37 -11.25 1.68
CA LEU A 90 14.64 -11.26 3.13
C LEU A 90 14.09 -12.50 3.85
N ASP A 91 13.58 -13.50 3.12
CA ASP A 91 12.95 -14.72 3.65
C ASP A 91 11.81 -14.44 4.66
N ILE A 92 11.07 -13.34 4.45
CA ILE A 92 9.93 -12.98 5.30
C ILE A 92 8.68 -13.67 4.75
N LYS A 93 7.99 -14.45 5.59
CA LYS A 93 6.83 -15.21 5.13
C LYS A 93 5.65 -14.28 4.87
N LYS A 94 4.93 -14.54 3.77
CA LYS A 94 3.65 -13.88 3.48
C LYS A 94 2.69 -14.10 4.65
N GLY A 95 2.23 -13.00 5.25
CA GLY A 95 1.33 -13.01 6.40
C GLY A 95 1.98 -12.65 7.74
N GLU A 96 3.32 -12.64 7.84
CA GLU A 96 4.04 -12.12 9.01
C GLU A 96 4.08 -10.59 9.01
N ILE A 97 4.05 -9.96 7.83
CA ILE A 97 3.96 -8.51 7.69
C ILE A 97 2.75 -8.18 6.83
N ASP A 98 1.95 -7.24 7.30
CA ASP A 98 0.88 -6.58 6.55
C ASP A 98 1.35 -5.18 6.16
N PRO A 99 1.78 -4.97 4.91
CA PRO A 99 2.28 -3.68 4.44
C PRO A 99 1.18 -2.62 4.27
N GLU A 100 -0.08 -3.03 4.11
CA GLU A 100 -1.20 -2.07 4.00
C GLU A 100 -1.56 -1.51 5.37
N GLU A 101 -1.56 -2.37 6.38
CA GLU A 101 -1.92 -1.98 7.75
C GLU A 101 -0.70 -1.57 8.59
N GLY A 102 0.51 -1.76 8.09
CA GLY A 102 1.75 -1.54 8.83
C GLY A 102 1.92 -2.46 10.05
N LYS A 103 1.31 -3.66 10.02
CA LYS A 103 1.30 -4.59 11.16
C LYS A 103 2.29 -5.72 10.97
N VAL A 104 2.90 -6.15 12.08
CA VAL A 104 3.77 -7.33 12.12
C VAL A 104 3.12 -8.39 13.01
N LYS A 105 2.85 -9.57 12.45
CA LYS A 105 2.37 -10.76 13.14
C LYS A 105 3.57 -11.63 13.51
N LEU A 106 3.98 -11.53 14.77
CA LEU A 106 5.03 -12.38 15.31
C LEU A 106 4.44 -13.72 15.74
N SER A 107 5.09 -14.82 15.34
CA SER A 107 4.80 -16.12 15.94
C SER A 107 5.20 -16.10 17.42
N PRO A 108 4.48 -16.78 18.33
CA PRO A 108 4.87 -16.86 19.73
C PRO A 108 6.29 -17.40 19.87
N TYR A 109 7.15 -16.69 20.61
CA TYR A 109 8.46 -17.20 20.96
C TYR A 109 8.28 -18.35 21.95
N THR A 110 8.44 -19.58 21.48
CA THR A 110 8.56 -20.77 22.32
C THR A 110 10.06 -21.05 22.52
N PRO A 111 10.66 -20.69 23.67
CA PRO A 111 12.06 -20.98 23.91
C PRO A 111 12.29 -22.49 23.88
N THR A 112 13.36 -22.91 23.21
CA THR A 112 13.81 -24.31 23.19
C THR A 112 14.51 -24.72 24.48
N TYR A 113 14.76 -23.76 25.39
CA TYR A 113 15.40 -23.99 26.67
C TYR A 113 14.49 -23.48 27.79
N PRO A 114 14.32 -24.25 28.88
CA PRO A 114 13.55 -23.80 30.02
C PRO A 114 14.18 -22.53 30.61
N PRO A 115 13.36 -21.62 31.16
CA PRO A 115 13.87 -20.40 31.78
C PRO A 115 14.80 -20.78 32.94
N PHE A 116 15.98 -20.15 32.98
CA PHE A 116 16.89 -20.30 34.11
C PHE A 116 16.23 -19.75 35.36
N ASN A 117 15.85 -20.64 36.28
CA ASN A 117 15.48 -20.23 37.63
C ASN A 117 16.76 -19.73 38.33
N ARG A 118 16.66 -18.60 39.03
CA ARG A 118 17.66 -18.10 39.99
C ARG A 118 17.00 -17.99 41.34
#